data_AF-A0A9E1WKY1-F1
#
_entry.id   AF-A0A9E1WKY1-F1
#
_cell.length_a   1.000
_cell.length_b   1.000
_cell.length_c   1.000
_cell.angle_alpha   90.00
_cell.angle_beta   90.00
_cell.angle_gamma   90.00
#
_symmetry.space_group_name_H-M   'P 1'
#
loop_
_entity.id
_entity.type
_entity.pdbx_description
1 polymer ?
#
loop_
_entity_poly.entity_id
_entity_poly.type
_entity_poly.pdbx_seq_one_letter_code
_entity_poly.pdbx_strand_id
1 'polypeptide(L)' 'MKIERIHHVAYRCMDANRTVDFYKKYLNMDLVLAISEDKVPSTGEPDPY' A
#
# COMPACT_ATOMS: atom_id res chain seq x y z
N MET A 1 -20.95 19.31 2.26
CA MET A 1 -20.22 18.32 1.45
C MET A 1 -20.62 16.93 1.95
N LYS A 2 -21.10 16.02 1.09
CA LYS A 2 -21.45 14.64 1.50
C LYS A 2 -20.32 13.70 1.08
N ILE A 3 -19.95 12.77 1.95
CA ILE A 3 -18.97 11.71 1.63
C ILE A 3 -19.68 10.66 0.76
N GLU A 4 -19.07 10.29 -0.37
CA GLU A 4 -19.65 9.31 -1.30
C GLU A 4 -19.29 7.86 -0.94
N ARG A 5 -18.00 7.59 -0.69
CA ARG A 5 -17.47 6.25 -0.43
C ARG A 5 -16.07 6.31 0.19
N ILE A 6 -15.59 5.16 0.67
CA ILE A 6 -14.19 4.96 1.07
C ILE A 6 -13.35 4.77 -0.20
N HIS A 7 -12.25 5.52 -0.33
CA HIS A 7 -11.33 5.41 -1.47
C HIS A 7 -10.28 4.31 -1.27
N HIS A 8 -9.62 4.30 -0.11
CA HIS A 8 -8.62 3.30 0.28
C HIS A 8 -8.40 3.33 1.79
N VAL A 9 -7.74 2.30 2.30
CA VAL A 9 -7.27 2.20 3.69
C VAL A 9 -5.78 1.86 3.66
N ALA A 10 -5.01 2.45 4.57
CA ALA A 10 -3.58 2.20 4.68
C ALA A 10 -3.29 1.50 6.01
N TYR A 11 -2.61 0.36 5.95
CA TYR A 11 -2.17 -0.39 7.11
C TYR A 11 -0.64 -0.53 7.05
N ARG A 12 0.01 -0.45 8.21
CA ARG A 12 1.42 -0.81 8.30
C ARG A 12 1.55 -2.32 8.12
N CYS A 13 2.39 -2.73 7.19
CA CYS A 13 2.74 -4.12 7.00
C CYS A 13 4.13 -4.40 7.60
N MET A 14 4.35 -5.62 8.08
CA MET A 14 5.67 -6.06 8.54
C MET A 14 6.49 -6.63 7.38
N ASP A 15 5.83 -7.34 6.46
CA ASP A 15 6.42 -7.93 5.26
C ASP A 15 5.41 -7.74 4.11
N ALA A 16 5.82 -7.01 3.08
CA ALA A 16 4.97 -6.68 1.95
C ALA A 16 4.57 -7.93 1.15
N ASN A 17 5.51 -8.85 0.89
CA ASN A 17 5.24 -10.05 0.10
C ASN A 17 4.26 -10.99 0.81
N ARG A 18 4.47 -11.25 2.09
CA ARG A 18 3.55 -12.07 2.90
C ARG A 18 2.15 -11.48 2.94
N THR A 19 2.06 -10.15 2.98
CA THR A 19 0.80 -9.42 2.96
C THR A 19 0.09 -9.60 1.62
N VAL A 20 0.81 -9.42 0.51
CA VAL A 20 0.28 -9.65 -0.84
C VAL A 20 -0.21 -11.09 -1.02
N ASP A 21 0.55 -12.08 -0.59
CA ASP A 21 0.17 -13.49 -0.69
C ASP A 21 -1.09 -13.82 0.12
N PHE A 22 -1.24 -13.21 1.30
CA PHE A 22 -2.44 -13.34 2.12
C PHE A 22 -3.68 -12.77 1.39
N TYR A 23 -3.58 -11.55 0.86
CA TYR A 23 -4.67 -10.88 0.15
C TYR A 23 -5.07 -11.63 -1.13
N LYS A 24 -4.08 -12.12 -1.90
CA LYS A 24 -4.34 -12.95 -3.08
C LYS A 24 -5.06 -14.25 -2.71
N LYS A 25 -4.51 -14.99 -1.73
CA LYS A 25 -4.99 -16.34 -1.39
C LYS A 25 -6.37 -16.35 -0.76
N TYR A 26 -6.63 -15.45 0.19
CA TYR A 26 -7.85 -15.52 1.01
C TYR A 26 -8.92 -14.53 0.60
N LEU A 27 -8.57 -13.47 -0.12
CA LEU A 27 -9.49 -12.40 -0.49
C LEU A 27 -9.60 -12.20 -2.01
N ASN A 28 -8.86 -12.98 -2.81
CA ASN A 28 -8.85 -12.90 -4.27
C ASN A 28 -8.57 -11.46 -4.76
N MET A 29 -7.66 -10.76 -4.07
CA MET A 29 -7.27 -9.39 -4.41
C MET A 29 -5.93 -9.38 -5.13
N ASP A 30 -5.90 -8.70 -6.27
CA ASP A 30 -4.67 -8.53 -7.05
C ASP A 30 -3.80 -7.40 -6.50
N LEU A 31 -2.48 -7.58 -6.60
CA LEU A 31 -1.52 -6.52 -6.32
C LEU A 31 -1.58 -5.49 -7.45
N VAL A 32 -1.98 -4.26 -7.11
CA VAL A 32 -2.05 -3.16 -8.09
C VAL A 32 -0.69 -2.50 -8.30
N LEU A 33 0.02 -2.17 -7.22
CA LEU A 33 1.29 -1.46 -7.26
C LEU A 33 2.12 -1.72 -6.01
N ALA A 34 3.45 -1.79 -6.17
CA ALA A 34 4.43 -1.71 -5.10
C ALA A 34 5.46 -0.65 -5.47
N ILE A 35 5.85 0.18 -4.52
CA ILE A 35 6.81 1.28 -4.70
C ILE A 35 7.94 1.03 -3.68
N SER A 36 9.18 1.19 -4.13
CA SER A 36 10.36 1.23 -3.29
C SER A 36 11.25 2.32 -3.87
N GLU A 37 11.36 3.43 -3.16
CA GLU A 37 12.18 4.57 -3.54
C GLU A 37 12.93 5.06 -2.31
N ASP A 38 14.19 5.45 -2.47
CA ASP A 38 14.98 5.99 -1.37
C ASP A 38 14.47 7.35 -0.86
N LYS A 39 13.52 7.97 -1.57
CA LYS A 39 12.98 9.30 -1.31
C LYS A 39 11.49 9.39 -1.61
N VAL A 40 10.77 10.16 -0.81
CA VAL A 40 9.35 10.44 -1.00
C VAL A 40 9.14 11.26 -2.29
N PRO A 41 8.34 10.82 -3.27
CA PRO A 41 8.20 11.50 -4.58
C PRO A 41 7.69 12.95 -4.51
N SER A 42 6.87 13.26 -3.51
CA SER A 42 6.24 14.58 -3.36
C SER A 42 7.09 15.60 -2.60
N THR A 43 8.00 15.14 -1.74
CA THR A 43 8.78 16.02 -0.83
C THR A 43 10.29 15.91 -1.04
N GLY A 44 10.78 14.82 -1.63
CA GLY A 44 12.21 14.53 -1.82
C GLY A 44 12.94 14.14 -0.53
N GLU A 45 12.22 14.01 0.60
CA GLU A 45 12.80 13.56 1.87
C GLU A 45 13.19 12.08 1.79
N PRO A 46 14.24 11.63 2.49
CA PRO A 46 14.59 10.22 2.57
C PRO A 46 13.43 9.41 3.14
N ASP A 47 12.97 8.38 2.43
CA ASP A 47 11.99 7.42 2.96
C ASP A 47 12.74 6.15 3.33
N PRO A 48 12.92 5.82 4.62
CA PRO A 48 13.68 4.65 5.05
C PRO A 48 12.92 3.32 4.86
N TYR A 49 11.78 3.33 4.16
CA TYR A 49 10.93 2.17 3.85
C TYR A 49 10.99 1.77 2.38
#